data_AF-A0A2P5FGY8-F1
#
_entry.id   AF-A0A2P5FGY8-F1
#
_cell.length_a   1.000
_cell.length_b   1.000
_cell.length_c   1.000
_cell.angle_alpha   90.00
_cell.angle_beta   90.00
_cell.angle_gamma   90.00
#
_symmetry.space_group_name_H-M   'P 1'
#
loop_
_entity.id
_entity.type
_entity.pdbx_description
1 polymer ?
#
loop_
_entity_poly.entity_id
_entity_poly.type
_entity_poly.pdbx_seq_one_letter_code
_entity_poly.pdbx_strand_id
1 'polypeptide(L)'
;MLSFVRSLKGIVRSSNAVAVVTFPSTLISLSTSKRLQHLADTLLSVKAIPDEDKELAKLLTGYQDMVGLLNVHKVARINTQVPVILEATTFSIKLQKRRFLVLECLNQAPIDGSSGNSYGSSGSCSGSSKTGSLDF
;
A
#
# COMPACT_ATOMS: atom_id res chain seq x y z
N MET A 1 18.91 9.40 10.76
CA MET A 1 17.55 9.52 10.18
C MET A 1 16.50 8.73 10.97
N LEU A 2 16.66 7.42 11.19
CA LEU A 2 15.67 6.63 11.95
C LEU A 2 15.49 7.13 13.40
N SER A 3 16.59 7.52 14.06
CA SER A 3 16.59 8.14 15.37
C SER A 3 15.76 9.43 15.40
N PHE A 4 15.96 10.31 14.41
CA PHE A 4 15.21 11.55 14.26
C PHE A 4 13.70 11.29 14.15
N VAL A 5 13.28 10.39 13.26
CA VAL A 5 11.84 10.08 13.07
C VAL A 5 11.24 9.48 14.35
N ARG A 6 12.00 8.65 15.09
CA ARG A 6 11.56 8.11 16.37
C ARG A 6 11.38 9.20 17.44
N SER A 7 12.34 10.13 17.55
CA SER A 7 12.24 11.26 18.48
C SER A 7 11.08 12.19 18.11
N LEU A 8 10.93 12.51 16.82
CA LEU A 8 9.81 13.30 16.29
C LEU A 8 8.47 12.65 16.64
N LYS A 9 8.34 11.34 16.42
CA LYS A 9 7.13 10.59 16.80
C LYS A 9 6.83 10.73 18.29
N GLY A 10 7.85 10.66 19.16
CA GLY A 10 7.68 10.88 20.59
C GLY A 10 7.07 12.24 20.92
N ILE A 11 7.62 13.31 20.34
CA ILE A 11 7.17 14.69 20.54
C ILE A 11 5.74 14.90 20.00
N VAL A 12 5.44 14.37 18.81
CA VAL A 12 4.12 14.45 18.19
C VAL A 12 3.08 13.68 18.99
N ARG A 13 3.45 12.61 19.70
CA ARG A 13 2.52 11.84 20.53
C ARG A 13 2.19 12.51 21.86
N SER A 14 3.12 13.29 22.41
CA SER A 14 2.91 14.09 23.62
C SER A 14 2.29 15.46 23.34
N SER A 15 2.33 15.90 22.10
CA SER A 15 1.76 17.17 21.64
C SER A 15 0.46 16.89 20.90
N ASN A 16 -0.54 17.78 20.97
CA ASN A 16 -1.72 17.66 20.13
C ASN A 16 -1.43 18.18 18.70
N ALA A 17 -0.48 17.54 18.02
CA ALA A 17 0.06 17.97 16.73
C ALA A 17 0.05 16.85 15.70
N VAL A 18 0.14 17.21 14.42
CA VAL A 18 0.26 16.28 13.28
C VAL A 18 1.54 16.60 12.53
N ALA A 19 2.30 15.57 12.14
CA ALA A 19 3.50 15.71 11.33
C ALA A 19 3.37 14.87 10.06
N VAL A 20 3.72 15.47 8.91
CA VAL A 20 3.80 14.80 7.62
C VAL A 20 5.27 14.82 7.18
N VAL A 21 5.82 13.65 6.87
CA VAL A 21 7.20 13.51 6.41
C VAL A 21 7.19 12.87 5.03
N THR A 22 7.75 13.58 4.05
CA THR A 22 7.83 13.14 2.66
C THR A 22 9.28 12.93 2.25
N PHE A 23 9.53 11.87 1.48
CA PHE A 23 10.84 11.59 0.90
C PHE A 23 10.70 10.88 -0.44
N PRO A 24 11.61 11.09 -1.41
CA PRO A 24 11.65 10.29 -2.61
C PRO A 24 12.05 8.84 -2.29
N SER A 25 11.28 7.87 -2.75
CA SER A 25 11.57 6.45 -2.51
C SER A 25 12.87 5.97 -3.17
N THR A 26 13.35 6.68 -4.18
CA THR A 26 14.59 6.38 -4.93
C THR A 26 15.86 6.69 -4.15
N LEU A 27 15.80 7.57 -3.15
CA LEU A 27 16.96 8.01 -2.37
C LEU A 27 17.22 7.16 -1.12
N ILE A 28 16.30 6.26 -0.77
CA ILE A 28 16.36 5.49 0.47
C ILE A 28 16.51 4.01 0.16
N SER A 29 17.45 3.35 0.85
CA SER A 29 17.62 1.90 0.74
C SER A 29 16.36 1.15 1.19
N LEU A 30 16.10 0.00 0.57
CA LEU A 30 14.91 -0.81 0.86
C LEU A 30 14.80 -1.18 2.35
N SER A 31 15.92 -1.47 3.01
CA SER A 31 15.96 -1.81 4.43
C SER A 31 15.55 -0.63 5.32
N THR A 32 16.03 0.57 5.03
CA THR A 32 15.68 1.79 5.77
C THR A 32 14.22 2.18 5.51
N SER A 33 13.76 2.05 4.27
CA SER A 33 12.36 2.28 3.90
C SER A 33 11.42 1.39 4.73
N LYS A 34 11.65 0.08 4.79
CA LYS A 34 10.86 -0.84 5.64
C LYS A 34 10.83 -0.42 7.11
N ARG A 35 11.99 -0.05 7.67
CA ARG A 35 12.07 0.42 9.07
C ARG A 35 11.26 1.70 9.29
N LEU A 36 11.28 2.65 8.36
CA LEU A 36 10.46 3.86 8.42
C LEU A 36 8.97 3.55 8.28
N GLN A 37 8.59 2.63 7.40
CA GLN A 37 7.21 2.18 7.23
C GLN A 37 6.64 1.58 8.53
N HIS A 38 7.44 0.81 9.27
CA HIS A 38 7.03 0.27 10.57
C HIS A 38 6.87 1.35 11.65
N LEU A 39 7.68 2.42 11.61
CA LEU A 39 7.55 3.54 12.54
C LEU A 39 6.37 4.46 12.23
N ALA A 40 5.99 4.60 10.97
CA ALA A 40 4.90 5.46 10.55
C ALA A 40 3.54 4.95 11.06
N ASP A 41 2.68 5.87 11.50
CA ASP A 41 1.30 5.56 11.89
C ASP A 41 0.41 5.42 10.65
N THR A 42 0.58 6.33 9.69
CA THR A 42 -0.06 6.30 8.37
C THR A 42 1.01 6.28 7.29
N LEU A 43 0.84 5.41 6.28
CA LEU A 43 1.77 5.24 5.18
C LEU A 43 1.05 5.40 3.84
N LEU A 44 1.52 6.38 3.06
CA LEU A 44 1.05 6.70 1.72
C LEU A 44 2.20 6.54 0.73
N SER A 45 1.92 5.99 -0.45
CA SER A 45 2.85 5.93 -1.57
C SER A 45 2.24 6.61 -2.78
N VAL A 46 2.96 7.58 -3.34
CA VAL A 46 2.57 8.23 -4.60
C VAL A 46 3.39 7.63 -5.72
N LYS A 47 2.73 7.19 -6.78
CA LYS A 47 3.36 6.67 -8.00
C LYS A 47 2.87 7.47 -9.20
N ALA A 48 3.80 7.85 -10.07
CA ALA A 48 3.44 8.37 -11.38
C ALA A 48 2.96 7.22 -12.28
N ILE A 49 2.14 7.53 -13.28
CA ILE A 49 1.79 6.57 -14.34
C ILE A 49 3.06 6.34 -15.18
N PRO A 50 3.50 5.08 -15.36
CA PRO A 50 4.67 4.78 -16.18
C PRO A 50 4.38 5.15 -17.64
N ASP A 51 5.43 5.48 -18.40
CA ASP A 51 5.27 5.99 -19.76
C ASP A 51 4.60 4.98 -20.72
N GLU A 52 4.82 3.68 -20.50
CA GLU A 52 4.15 2.58 -21.21
C GLU A 52 2.61 2.67 -21.08
N ASP A 53 2.12 3.02 -19.89
CA ASP A 53 0.68 3.12 -19.60
C ASP A 53 0.10 4.46 -20.08
N LYS A 54 0.94 5.46 -20.43
CA LYS A 54 0.46 6.72 -21.01
C LYS A 54 -0.12 6.54 -22.40
N GLU A 55 0.32 5.52 -23.14
CA GLU A 55 -0.27 5.20 -24.44
C GLU A 55 -1.67 4.60 -24.29
N LEU A 56 -1.86 3.70 -23.32
CA LEU A 56 -3.17 3.21 -22.89
C LEU A 56 -4.06 4.35 -22.36
N ALA A 57 -3.48 5.32 -21.67
CA ALA A 57 -4.20 6.48 -21.16
C ALA A 57 -4.81 7.38 -22.25
N LYS A 58 -4.23 7.40 -23.46
CA LYS A 58 -4.82 8.11 -24.62
C LYS A 58 -6.04 7.39 -25.18
N LEU A 59 -6.12 6.07 -25.01
CA LEU A 59 -7.20 5.24 -25.53
C LEU A 59 -8.39 5.13 -24.56
N LEU A 60 -8.11 5.16 -23.25
CA LEU A 60 -9.13 5.08 -22.21
C LEU A 60 -9.48 6.48 -21.70
N THR A 61 -10.69 6.95 -22.03
CA THR A 61 -11.19 8.30 -21.67
C THR A 61 -11.11 8.63 -20.17
N GLY A 62 -11.16 7.63 -19.29
CA GLY A 62 -11.02 7.83 -17.84
C GLY A 62 -9.58 8.03 -17.33
N TYR A 63 -8.56 7.65 -18.12
CA TYR A 63 -7.15 7.75 -17.77
C TYR A 63 -6.51 9.06 -18.24
N GLN A 64 -7.11 9.75 -19.21
CA GLN A 64 -6.53 10.98 -19.79
C GLN A 64 -6.37 12.12 -18.76
N ASP A 65 -7.26 12.19 -17.77
CA ASP A 65 -7.24 13.20 -16.71
C ASP A 65 -6.44 12.77 -15.46
N MET A 66 -5.82 11.58 -15.52
CA MET A 66 -5.13 10.98 -14.40
C MET A 66 -3.65 11.38 -14.39
N VAL A 67 -3.21 11.91 -13.25
CA VAL A 67 -1.82 12.37 -13.05
C VAL A 67 -0.96 11.26 -12.43
N GLY A 68 -1.56 10.42 -11.60
CA GLY A 68 -0.84 9.41 -10.85
C GLY A 68 -1.75 8.53 -10.00
N LEU A 69 -1.11 7.67 -9.23
CA LEU A 69 -1.73 6.74 -8.28
C LEU A 69 -1.31 7.12 -6.87
N LEU A 70 -2.27 7.10 -5.95
CA LEU A 70 -2.06 7.18 -4.52
C LEU A 70 -2.40 5.83 -3.90
N ASN A 71 -1.41 5.16 -3.32
CA ASN A 71 -1.60 3.92 -2.59
C ASN A 71 -1.58 4.18 -1.09
N VAL A 72 -2.61 3.71 -0.40
CA VAL A 72 -2.74 3.77 1.04
C VAL A 72 -2.39 2.40 1.61
N HIS A 73 -1.24 2.31 2.28
CA HIS A 73 -0.74 1.04 2.81
C HIS A 73 -1.08 0.83 4.27
N LYS A 74 -1.16 1.92 5.04
CA LYS A 74 -1.44 1.87 6.47
C LYS A 74 -2.19 3.12 6.88
N VAL A 75 -3.25 2.96 7.66
CA VAL A 75 -3.98 4.06 8.29
C VAL A 75 -4.16 3.72 9.76
N ALA A 76 -3.61 4.57 10.62
CA ALA A 76 -3.81 4.46 12.06
C ALA A 76 -5.24 4.89 12.41
N ARG A 77 -5.82 4.21 13.41
CA ARG A 77 -7.06 4.62 14.06
C ARG A 77 -6.73 5.06 15.48
N ILE A 78 -7.31 6.19 15.88
CA ILE A 78 -7.10 6.74 17.22
C ILE A 78 -7.71 5.77 18.24
N ASN A 79 -7.01 5.54 19.35
CA ASN A 79 -7.45 4.68 20.47
C ASN A 79 -7.64 3.19 20.15
N THR A 80 -7.10 2.68 19.03
CA THR A 80 -7.10 1.24 18.75
C THR A 80 -5.71 0.72 18.43
N GLN A 81 -5.47 -0.55 18.78
CA GLN A 81 -4.22 -1.25 18.41
C GLN A 81 -4.30 -1.85 17.00
N VAL A 82 -5.51 -2.02 16.47
CA VAL A 82 -5.76 -2.60 15.14
C VAL A 82 -5.85 -1.47 14.09
N PRO A 83 -5.10 -1.53 12.99
CA PRO A 83 -5.22 -0.57 11.88
C PRO A 83 -6.53 -0.75 11.12
N VAL A 84 -6.95 0.30 10.41
CA VAL A 84 -8.16 0.22 9.58
C VAL A 84 -7.89 -0.61 8.34
N ILE A 85 -8.73 -1.61 8.09
CA ILE A 85 -8.77 -2.31 6.81
C ILE A 85 -9.59 -1.45 5.85
N LEU A 86 -8.95 -0.94 4.82
CA LEU A 86 -9.59 -0.13 3.78
C LEU A 86 -10.16 -1.05 2.70
N GLU A 87 -11.33 -0.70 2.18
CA GLU A 87 -11.96 -1.41 1.06
C GLU A 87 -11.17 -1.21 -0.24
N ALA A 88 -10.65 0.01 -0.47
CA ALA A 88 -9.77 0.34 -1.58
C ALA A 88 -8.44 0.88 -1.05
N THR A 89 -7.35 0.28 -1.51
CA THR A 89 -5.98 0.70 -1.18
C THR A 89 -5.35 1.57 -2.26
N THR A 90 -5.92 1.61 -3.46
CA THR A 90 -5.39 2.33 -4.62
C THR A 90 -6.39 3.37 -5.12
N PHE A 91 -5.95 4.62 -5.16
CA PHE A 91 -6.73 5.76 -5.62
C PHE A 91 -6.07 6.38 -6.85
N SER A 92 -6.88 6.79 -7.81
CA SER A 92 -6.43 7.62 -8.92
C SER A 92 -6.40 9.09 -8.52
N ILE A 93 -5.31 9.77 -8.88
CA ILE A 93 -5.16 11.21 -8.69
C ILE A 93 -5.56 11.89 -10.00
N LYS A 94 -6.64 12.66 -9.99
CA LYS A 94 -7.09 13.45 -11.14
C LYS A 94 -6.99 14.94 -10.84
N LEU A 95 -6.54 15.73 -11.82
CA LEU A 95 -6.45 17.19 -11.69
C LEU A 95 -7.56 17.86 -12.48
N GLN A 96 -8.64 18.23 -11.80
CA GLN A 96 -9.76 18.93 -12.41
C GLN A 96 -9.51 20.44 -12.50
N LYS A 97 -9.71 21.00 -13.71
CA LYS A 97 -9.63 22.45 -14.00
C LYS A 97 -8.35 23.13 -13.48
N ARG A 98 -7.24 22.37 -13.39
CA ARG A 98 -5.93 22.81 -12.85
C ARG A 98 -5.97 23.40 -11.42
N ARG A 99 -7.03 23.14 -10.65
CA ARG A 99 -7.23 23.71 -9.30
C ARG A 99 -7.63 22.70 -8.25
N PHE A 100 -8.31 21.63 -8.64
CA PHE A 100 -8.84 20.63 -7.71
C PHE A 100 -8.18 19.28 -7.97
N LEU A 101 -7.61 18.71 -6.91
CA LEU A 101 -7.07 17.36 -6.94
C LEU A 101 -8.15 16.43 -6.38
N VAL A 102 -8.64 15.53 -7.23
CA VAL A 102 -9.70 14.58 -6.92
C VAL A 102 -9.09 13.20 -6.78
N LEU A 103 -9.46 12.49 -5.73
CA LEU A 103 -9.08 11.11 -5.48
C LEU A 103 -10.28 10.21 -5.77
N GLU A 104 -10.16 9.33 -6.75
CA GLU A 104 -11.21 8.37 -7.09
C GLU A 104 -10.71 6.94 -6.85
N CYS A 105 -11.53 6.11 -6.19
CA CYS A 105 -11.23 4.70 -5.98
C CYS A 105 -11.05 4.00 -7.32
N LEU A 106 -9.91 3.34 -7.51
CA LEU A 106 -9.67 2.58 -8.73
C LEU A 106 -10.19 1.16 -8.49
N ASN A 107 -11.34 0.84 -9.09
CA ASN A 107 -11.89 -0.50 -9.07
C ASN A 107 -11.03 -1.38 -9.99
N GLN A 108 -10.06 -2.08 -9.42
CA GLN A 108 -9.39 -3.16 -10.14
C GLN A 108 -10.42 -4.28 -10.32
N ALA A 109 -10.51 -4.83 -11.53
CA ALA A 109 -11.20 -6.10 -11.72
C ALA A 109 -10.57 -7.14 -10.79
N PRO A 110 -11.35 -8.05 -10.17
CA PRO A 110 -10.79 -9.14 -9.39
C PRO A 110 -9.68 -9.80 -10.21
N ILE A 111 -8.51 -9.99 -9.62
CA ILE A 111 -7.53 -10.88 -10.22
C ILE A 111 -8.16 -12.27 -10.20
N ASP A 112 -8.74 -12.70 -11.33
CA ASP A 112 -9.18 -14.07 -11.47
C ASP A 112 -8.00 -14.97 -11.09
N GLY A 113 -8.21 -15.82 -10.08
CA GLY A 113 -7.23 -16.76 -9.55
C GLY A 113 -6.93 -17.88 -10.53
N SER A 114 -6.45 -17.54 -11.73
CA SER A 114 -6.14 -18.44 -12.82
C SER A 114 -4.64 -18.50 -13.08
N SER A 115 -3.87 -18.86 -12.06
CA SER A 115 -2.65 -19.64 -12.30
C SER A 115 -3.04 -21.11 -12.30
N GLY A 116 -3.53 -21.57 -13.46
CA GLY A 116 -3.63 -22.99 -13.76
C GLY A 116 -2.24 -23.60 -13.77
N ASN A 117 -1.85 -24.22 -12.66
CA ASN A 117 -0.69 -25.09 -12.60
C ASN A 117 -1.05 -26.44 -13.24
N SER A 118 -1.01 -26.50 -14.57
CA SER A 118 -0.96 -27.76 -15.30
C SER A 118 0.45 -28.34 -15.19
N TYR A 119 0.71 -29.09 -14.13
CA TYR A 119 1.73 -30.15 -14.13
C TYR A 119 1.13 -31.39 -13.48
N GLY A 120 0.56 -32.25 -14.32
CA GLY A 120 0.38 -33.64 -13.96
C GLY A 120 1.75 -34.31 -13.86
N SER A 121 2.12 -34.72 -12.66
CA SER A 121 2.89 -35.95 -12.46
C SER A 121 2.73 -36.42 -11.00
N SER A 122 1.90 -37.46 -10.87
CA SER A 122 1.95 -38.58 -9.91
C SER A 122 2.82 -38.47 -8.66
N GLY A 123 2.23 -38.71 -7.48
CA GLY A 123 3.01 -38.98 -6.27
C GLY A 123 2.25 -39.25 -4.97
N SER A 124 1.43 -40.31 -4.94
CA SER A 124 1.13 -41.19 -3.80
C SER A 124 0.63 -40.63 -2.45
N CYS A 125 -0.57 -41.09 -2.07
CA CYS A 125 -1.13 -41.06 -0.72
C CYS A 125 -0.54 -42.16 0.19
N SER A 126 -0.17 -41.82 1.44
CA SER A 126 -0.68 -42.45 2.69
C SER A 126 0.30 -42.37 3.87
N GLY A 127 -0.19 -41.76 4.97
CA GLY A 127 -0.07 -42.30 6.33
C GLY A 127 1.21 -42.03 7.14
N SER A 128 1.12 -41.18 8.17
CA SER A 128 1.10 -41.67 9.55
C SER A 128 0.81 -40.55 10.55
N SER A 129 -0.15 -40.85 11.42
CA SER A 129 -0.67 -40.10 12.56
C SER A 129 0.39 -39.77 13.61
N LYS A 130 0.33 -38.57 14.19
CA LYS A 130 0.24 -38.37 15.64
C LYS A 130 -0.16 -36.93 16.00
N THR A 131 -1.29 -36.89 16.70
CA THR A 131 -1.92 -35.77 17.40
C THR A 131 -1.01 -35.22 18.50
N GLY A 132 -0.88 -33.91 18.58
CA GLY A 132 -0.29 -33.21 19.71
C GLY A 132 -1.05 -31.92 19.98
N SER A 133 -1.81 -31.92 21.07
CA SER A 133 -2.61 -30.82 21.60
C SER A 133 -1.78 -29.55 21.80
N LEU A 134 -2.23 -28.42 21.26
CA LEU A 134 -1.77 -27.09 21.68
C LEU A 134 -2.92 -26.41 22.42
N ASP A 135 -2.76 -26.32 23.75
CA ASP A 135 -3.47 -25.37 24.60
C ASP A 135 -2.52 -24.21 24.91
N PHE A 136 -3.08 -22.99 24.75
CA PHE A 136 -2.56 -21.63 24.93
C PHE A 136 -1.67 -21.03 23.83
#